data_AF-A0A7X2NS92-F1
#
_entry.id   AF-A0A7X2NS92-F1
#
_cell.length_a   1.000
_cell.length_b   1.000
_cell.length_c   1.000
_cell.angle_alpha   90.00
_cell.angle_beta   90.00
_cell.angle_gamma   90.00
#
_symmetry.space_group_name_H-M   'P 1'
#
loop_
_entity.id
_entity.type
_entity.pdbx_description
1 polymer ?
#
loop_
_entity_poly.entity_id
_entity_poly.type
_entity_poly.pdbx_seq_one_letter_code
_entity_poly.pdbx_strand_id
1 'polypeptide(L)' 'MPRHSFIRMTKLTDVRGRVDYISNPKRQEHLYASYSTVKPEFWQYLSEQAQHDFWKSNQKTGKCIEGVS' A
#
# COMPACT_ATOMS: atom_id res chain seq x y z
N MET A 1 3.52 -4.42 -30.54
CA MET A 1 4.18 -3.11 -30.40
C MET A 1 5.17 -3.18 -29.23
N PRO A 2 6.44 -2.76 -29.38
CA PRO A 2 7.43 -2.89 -28.31
C PRO A 2 7.29 -1.77 -27.28
N ARG A 3 7.10 -2.13 -26.01
CA ARG A 3 6.91 -1.20 -24.89
C ARG A 3 8.28 -0.68 -24.45
N HIS A 4 8.61 0.56 -24.80
CA HIS A 4 9.85 1.21 -24.38
C HIS A 4 9.67 1.79 -22.98
N SER A 5 9.92 0.99 -21.94
CA SER A 5 9.94 1.47 -20.56
C SER A 5 11.36 1.94 -20.20
N PHE A 6 11.58 3.26 -20.19
CA PHE A 6 12.77 3.84 -19.56
C PHE A 6 12.54 3.89 -18.04
N ILE A 7 12.95 2.83 -17.34
CA ILE A 7 12.95 2.84 -15.87
C ILE A 7 14.27 3.46 -15.40
N ARG A 8 14.19 4.69 -14.88
CA ARG A 8 15.33 5.35 -14.24
C ARG A 8 15.46 4.82 -12.81
N MET A 9 16.36 3.87 -12.59
CA MET A 9 16.66 3.38 -11.24
C MET A 9 17.57 4.36 -10.51
N THR A 10 17.10 4.88 -9.37
CA THR A 10 17.92 5.67 -8.45
C THR A 10 17.89 5.03 -7.08
N LYS A 11 19.01 5.06 -6.35
CA LYS A 11 19.04 4.60 -4.96
C LYS A 11 18.26 5.58 -4.10
N LEU A 12 17.32 5.06 -3.31
CA LEU A 12 16.63 5.86 -2.31
C LEU A 12 17.59 6.15 -1.16
N THR A 13 17.97 7.42 -1.00
CA THR A 13 18.83 7.85 0.10
C THR A 13 18.01 8.06 1.38
N ASP A 14 18.66 7.84 2.52
CA ASP A 14 18.06 7.98 3.86
C ASP A 14 16.74 7.23 4.04
N VAL A 15 16.76 5.93 3.72
CA VAL A 15 15.59 5.06 3.88
C VAL A 15 15.09 5.04 5.33
N ARG A 16 16.01 5.04 6.30
CA ARG A 16 15.66 4.98 7.73
C ARG A 16 14.92 6.24 8.18
N GLY A 17 15.42 7.43 7.86
CA GLY A 17 14.77 8.68 8.23
C GLY A 17 13.39 8.83 7.57
N ARG A 18 13.26 8.40 6.31
CA ARG A 18 11.98 8.39 5.59
C ARG A 18 10.96 7.43 6.20
N VAL A 19 11.39 6.21 6.56
CA VAL A 19 10.52 5.23 7.22
C VAL A 19 10.03 5.78 8.56
N ASP A 20 10.94 6.31 9.39
CA ASP A 20 10.59 6.91 10.68
C ASP A 20 9.62 8.10 10.54
N TYR A 21 9.81 8.94 9.52
CA TYR A 21 8.92 10.06 9.25
C TYR A 21 7.51 9.60 8.84
N ILE A 22 7.41 8.60 7.96
CA ILE A 22 6.12 8.07 7.49
C ILE A 22 5.40 7.31 8.61
N SER A 23 6.12 6.53 9.43
CA SER A 23 5.52 5.71 10.48
C SER A 23 5.16 6.47 11.76
N ASN A 24 5.65 7.71 11.94
CA ASN A 24 5.43 8.49 13.14
C ASN A 24 4.32 9.54 12.95
N PRO A 25 3.10 9.33 13.48
CA PRO A 25 1.97 10.22 13.27
C PRO A 25 2.22 11.64 13.81
N LYS A 26 3.07 11.78 14.83
CA LYS A 26 3.43 13.10 15.41
C LYS A 26 4.28 13.93 14.47
N ARG A 27 4.99 13.28 13.54
CA ARG A 27 5.83 13.94 12.52
C ARG A 27 5.10 14.18 11.21
N GLN A 28 3.86 13.69 11.08
CA GLN A 28 2.99 13.92 9.91
C GLN A 28 2.31 15.31 9.96
N GLU A 29 3.03 16.32 10.46
CA GLU A 29 2.54 17.69 10.66
C GLU A 29 2.18 18.44 9.37
N HIS A 30 2.54 17.87 8.20
CA HIS A 30 2.23 18.41 6.88
C HIS A 30 1.37 17.50 5.98
N LEU A 31 0.78 16.42 6.52
CA LEU A 31 -0.23 15.64 5.79
C LEU A 31 -1.58 16.37 5.82
N TYR A 32 -1.72 17.44 5.03
CA TYR A 32 -2.87 18.35 5.16
C TYR A 32 -4.19 17.86 4.56
N ALA A 33 -4.20 16.81 3.76
CA ALA A 33 -5.40 16.11 3.33
C ALA A 33 -4.99 14.87 2.55
N SER A 34 -5.60 13.73 2.84
CA SER A 34 -5.61 12.63 1.88
C SER A 34 -6.55 12.99 0.74
N TYR A 35 -6.01 13.46 -0.38
CA TYR A 35 -6.78 13.57 -1.61
C TYR A 35 -7.09 12.16 -2.11
N SER A 36 -8.32 11.70 -1.90
CA SER A 36 -8.80 10.42 -2.42
C SER A 36 -9.66 10.67 -3.65
N THR A 37 -9.34 10.02 -4.76
CA THR A 37 -10.20 9.96 -5.94
C THR A 37 -11.24 8.84 -5.85
N VAL A 38 -11.16 8.03 -4.79
CA VAL A 38 -12.08 6.91 -4.55
C VAL A 38 -13.03 7.25 -3.42
N LYS A 39 -14.26 6.75 -3.53
CA LYS A 39 -15.27 6.90 -2.47
C LYS A 39 -14.77 6.25 -1.17
N PRO A 40 -15.17 6.74 0.02
CA PRO A 40 -14.73 6.18 1.29
C PRO A 40 -14.93 4.66 1.41
N GLU A 41 -16.01 4.13 0.84
CA GLU A 41 -16.37 2.71 0.91
C GLU A 41 -15.51 1.82 0.00
N PHE A 42 -14.77 2.40 -0.95
CA PHE A 42 -13.96 1.64 -1.92
C PHE A 42 -13.01 0.67 -1.24
N TRP A 43 -12.31 1.11 -0.19
CA TRP A 43 -11.33 0.29 0.51
C TRP A 43 -11.97 -0.86 1.27
N GLN A 44 -13.18 -0.64 1.80
CA GLN A 44 -13.95 -1.70 2.45
C GLN A 44 -14.32 -2.78 1.42
N TYR A 45 -14.92 -2.40 0.29
CA TYR A 45 -15.28 -3.35 -0.76
C TYR A 45 -14.08 -4.09 -1.34
N LEU A 46 -12.96 -3.39 -1.53
CA LEU A 46 -11.71 -4.00 -1.98
C LEU A 46 -11.23 -5.07 -1.00
N SER A 47 -11.28 -4.78 0.31
CA SER A 47 -10.84 -5.71 1.35
C SER A 47 -11.73 -6.96 1.42
N GLU A 48 -13.05 -6.79 1.31
CA GLU A 48 -14.02 -7.89 1.33
C GLU A 48 -13.86 -8.79 0.10
N GLN A 49 -13.69 -8.18 -1.08
CA GLN A 49 -13.47 -8.92 -2.33
C GLN A 49 -12.13 -9.67 -2.31
N ALA A 50 -11.05 -9.03 -1.84
CA ALA A 50 -9.74 -9.65 -1.74
C ALA A 50 -9.76 -10.87 -0.80
N GLN A 51 -10.46 -10.77 0.33
CA GLN A 51 -10.66 -11.91 1.23
C GLN A 51 -11.45 -13.01 0.52
N HIS A 52 -12.61 -12.69 -0.04
CA HIS A 52 -13.45 -13.68 -0.72
C HIS A 52 -12.72 -14.41 -1.86
N ASP A 53 -11.92 -13.70 -2.65
CA ASP A 53 -11.11 -14.30 -3.72
C ASP A 53 -10.01 -15.20 -3.16
N PHE A 54 -9.40 -14.83 -2.02
CA PHE A 54 -8.46 -15.69 -1.31
C PHE A 54 -9.12 -17.00 -0.85
N TRP A 55 -10.30 -16.92 -0.21
CA TRP A 55 -11.06 -18.10 0.20
C TRP A 55 -11.45 -18.98 -0.99
N LYS A 56 -11.87 -18.39 -2.12
CA LYS A 56 -12.20 -19.12 -3.34
C LYS A 56 -11.00 -19.75 -4.03
N SER A 57 -9.81 -19.16 -3.87
CA SER A 57 -8.59 -19.64 -4.53
C SER A 57 -8.11 -21.01 -4.03
N ASN A 58 -8.73 -21.59 -2.99
CA ASN A 58 -8.34 -22.87 -2.38
C ASN A 58 -6.84 -22.93 -2.00
N GLN A 59 -6.21 -21.78 -1.78
CA GLN A 59 -4.82 -21.70 -1.36
C GLN A 59 -4.70 -22.22 0.08
N LYS A 60 -4.09 -23.40 0.24
CA LYS A 60 -3.90 -24.07 1.55
C LYS A 60 -2.90 -23.38 2.47
N THR A 61 -2.12 -22.43 1.95
CA THR A 61 -1.02 -21.76 2.66
C THR A 61 -0.77 -20.37 2.08
N GLY A 62 -1.62 -19.41 2.44
CA GLY A 62 -1.28 -17.99 2.37
C GLY A 62 -0.92 -17.52 3.78
N LYS A 63 0.34 -17.14 4.04
CA LYS A 63 0.70 -16.49 5.30
C LYS A 63 0.06 -15.10 5.27
N CYS A 64 -1.02 -14.90 6.04
CA CYS A 64 -1.65 -13.60 6.18
C CYS A 64 -0.60 -12.61 6.68
N ILE A 65 -0.23 -11.66 5.84
CA ILE A 65 0.62 -10.52 6.22
C ILE A 65 -0.29 -9.38 6.62
N GLU A 66 -1.12 -9.59 7.64
CA GLU A 66 -1.85 -8.50 8.28
C GLU A 66 -0.84 -7.41 8.62
N GLY A 67 -1.01 -6.25 7.98
CA GLY A 67 -0.22 -5.06 8.24
C GLY A 67 -0.35 -4.73 9.72
N VAL A 68 0.81 -4.65 10.37
CA VAL A 68 0.99 -4.33 11.80
C VAL A 68 0.06 -3.19 12.20
N SER A 69 -0.82 -3.48 13.16
CA SER A 69 -1.62 -2.49 13.91
C SER A 69 -0.73 -1.62 14.81
#